data_AF-A0A2N2NJG2-F1
#
_entry.id   AF-A0A2N2NJG2-F1
#
_cell.length_a   1.000
_cell.length_b   1.000
_cell.length_c   1.000
_cell.angle_alpha   90.00
_cell.angle_beta   90.00
_cell.angle_gamma   90.00
#
_symmetry.space_group_name_H-M   'P 1'
#
loop_
_entity.id
_entity.type
_entity.pdbx_description
1 polymer ?
#
loop_
_entity_poly.entity_id
_entity_poly.type
_entity_poly.pdbx_seq_one_letter_code
_entity_poly.pdbx_strand_id
1 'polypeptide(L)'
;MRKSILKTVLFVMILSVLSACTLPLTQATPPAVSDEEMATRVAKILTEMPQPTQGLPTAELPPLNTPEPDPTLAEEVVETVTEAATSQPEQPTVTQQPTATSDAVPTVAVTANPAFTPPADDPRSKLGSPSWTDNMDKDTYWPTGEDKYTAIDFKDGQLRLTGLTTTDGWRLAATEQIANFYLEATISTGTCAGTDRYGLMYRVPVAREANKGYLLGVSCDGKYSLREWDATLGSKGTMTTHINWTASNAIQAGSNKMNKVGIMAVGDRMIIYINGVMINEVKDATFPEGSFGLFVGARETTNFTISVDEVSYWKNPTP
;
A
#
# COMPACT_ATOMS: atom_id res chain seq x y z
N MET A 1 -19.94 5.92 -69.94
CA MET A 1 -18.84 4.92 -69.94
C MET A 1 -17.82 5.11 -68.81
N ARG A 2 -17.34 6.33 -68.50
CA ARG A 2 -16.32 6.57 -67.45
C ARG A 2 -16.67 6.09 -66.01
N LYS A 3 -17.94 6.16 -65.59
CA LYS A 3 -18.37 5.70 -64.24
C LYS A 3 -18.42 4.17 -64.08
N SER A 4 -18.56 3.43 -65.18
CA SER A 4 -18.58 1.96 -65.14
C SER A 4 -17.16 1.40 -65.02
N ILE A 5 -16.20 2.02 -65.72
CA ILE A 5 -14.79 1.62 -65.68
C ILE A 5 -14.21 1.83 -64.27
N LEU A 6 -14.55 2.92 -63.59
CA LEU A 6 -14.07 3.17 -62.23
C LEU A 6 -14.60 2.15 -61.20
N LYS A 7 -15.85 1.68 -61.37
CA LYS A 7 -16.42 0.63 -60.51
C LYS A 7 -15.78 -0.73 -60.78
N THR A 8 -15.48 -1.05 -62.04
CA THR A 8 -14.79 -2.30 -62.40
C THR A 8 -13.36 -2.32 -61.88
N VAL A 9 -12.64 -1.19 -61.95
CA VAL A 9 -11.27 -1.08 -61.40
C VAL A 9 -11.27 -1.20 -59.87
N LEU A 10 -12.22 -0.57 -59.17
CA LEU A 10 -12.32 -0.67 -57.72
C LEU A 10 -12.69 -2.09 -57.26
N PHE A 11 -13.54 -2.79 -58.01
CA PHE A 11 -13.93 -4.17 -57.70
C PHE A 11 -12.79 -5.17 -57.92
N VAL A 12 -12.00 -4.99 -59.00
CA VAL A 12 -10.81 -5.81 -59.25
C VAL A 12 -9.72 -5.58 -58.20
N MET A 13 -9.55 -4.34 -57.72
CA MET A 13 -8.59 -4.03 -56.66
C MET A 13 -8.99 -4.67 -55.32
N ILE A 14 -10.28 -4.68 -54.98
CA ILE A 14 -10.79 -5.32 -53.75
C ILE A 14 -10.65 -6.85 -53.80
N LEU A 15 -10.86 -7.48 -54.96
CA LEU A 15 -10.64 -8.94 -55.10
C LEU A 15 -9.17 -9.34 -55.00
N SER A 16 -8.22 -8.49 -55.41
CA SER A 16 -6.78 -8.80 -55.28
C SER A 16 -6.24 -8.76 -53.85
N VAL A 17 -6.94 -8.10 -52.92
CA VAL A 17 -6.52 -8.04 -51.49
C VAL A 17 -7.01 -9.28 -50.72
N LEU A 18 -8.06 -9.96 -51.20
CA LEU A 18 -8.64 -11.16 -50.57
C LEU A 18 -7.87 -12.46 -50.87
N SER A 19 -6.98 -12.47 -51.87
CA SER A 19 -6.16 -13.64 -52.23
C SER A 19 -4.76 -13.66 -51.58
N ALA A 20 -4.43 -12.71 -50.71
CA ALA A 20 -3.11 -12.63 -50.05
C ALA A 20 -3.02 -13.39 -48.72
N CYS A 21 -4.09 -14.06 -48.27
CA CYS A 21 -4.15 -14.69 -46.93
C CYS A 21 -3.99 -16.21 -46.90
N THR A 22 -3.48 -16.86 -47.97
CA THR A 22 -3.18 -18.31 -47.96
C THR A 22 -1.70 -18.60 -48.21
N LEU A 23 -0.81 -17.85 -47.54
CA LEU A 23 0.60 -18.19 -47.39
C LEU A 23 0.78 -18.96 -46.07
N PRO A 24 1.34 -20.19 -46.07
CA PRO A 24 1.70 -20.85 -44.82
C PRO A 24 2.80 -20.03 -44.14
N LEU A 25 2.49 -19.40 -43.02
CA LEU A 25 3.49 -18.90 -42.09
C LEU A 25 4.25 -20.10 -41.53
N THR A 26 5.41 -20.42 -42.11
CA THR A 26 6.45 -21.13 -41.39
C THR A 26 6.91 -20.22 -40.26
N GLN A 27 6.40 -20.45 -39.05
CA GLN A 27 7.04 -19.95 -37.84
C GLN A 27 8.47 -20.49 -37.84
N ALA A 28 9.44 -19.60 -38.06
CA ALA A 28 10.81 -19.89 -37.69
C ALA A 28 10.84 -19.98 -36.16
N THR A 29 10.82 -21.21 -35.64
CA THR A 29 11.23 -21.48 -34.27
C THR A 29 12.63 -20.88 -34.10
N PRO A 30 12.86 -19.99 -33.12
CA PRO A 30 14.22 -19.58 -32.81
C PRO A 30 15.02 -20.85 -32.47
N PRO A 31 16.28 -20.97 -32.92
CA PRO A 31 17.09 -22.14 -32.58
C PRO A 31 17.14 -22.26 -31.05
N ALA A 32 16.91 -23.47 -30.55
CA ALA A 32 17.18 -23.78 -29.16
C ALA A 32 18.66 -23.47 -28.90
N VAL A 33 18.92 -22.49 -28.04
CA VAL A 33 20.26 -22.14 -27.59
C VAL A 33 20.84 -23.40 -26.95
N SER A 34 21.89 -23.97 -27.53
CA SER A 34 22.51 -25.17 -26.96
C SER A 34 23.25 -24.81 -25.66
N ASP A 35 23.38 -25.77 -24.76
CA ASP A 35 24.05 -25.57 -23.45
C ASP A 35 25.50 -25.05 -23.60
N GLU A 36 26.12 -25.29 -24.76
CA GLU A 36 27.46 -24.80 -25.12
C GLU A 36 27.48 -23.28 -25.39
N GLU A 37 26.40 -22.71 -25.93
CA GLU A 37 26.27 -21.26 -26.12
C GLU A 37 26.00 -20.51 -24.81
N MET A 38 25.30 -21.13 -23.85
CA MET A 38 25.16 -20.59 -22.49
C MET A 38 26.49 -20.61 -21.73
N ALA A 39 27.25 -21.70 -21.82
CA ALA A 39 28.55 -21.83 -21.15
C ALA A 39 29.55 -20.75 -21.63
N THR A 40 29.55 -20.45 -22.92
CA THR A 40 30.42 -19.41 -23.50
C THR A 40 30.04 -18.00 -23.04
N ARG A 41 28.74 -17.71 -22.83
CA ARG A 41 28.27 -16.41 -22.31
C ARG A 41 28.63 -16.21 -20.84
N VAL A 42 28.59 -17.27 -20.02
CA VAL A 42 29.00 -17.21 -18.61
C VAL A 42 30.50 -16.96 -18.48
N ALA A 43 31.33 -17.58 -19.33
CA ALA A 43 32.78 -17.36 -19.34
C ALA A 43 33.16 -15.91 -19.74
N LYS A 44 32.39 -15.29 -20.62
CA LYS A 44 32.62 -13.88 -21.02
C LYS A 44 32.28 -12.88 -19.90
N ILE A 45 31.23 -13.14 -19.12
CA ILE A 45 30.86 -12.28 -17.98
C ILE A 45 31.90 -12.36 -16.86
N LEU A 46 32.50 -13.53 -16.63
CA LEU A 46 33.52 -13.72 -15.59
C LEU A 46 34.88 -13.12 -15.94
N THR A 47 35.15 -12.83 -17.22
CA THR A 47 36.42 -12.25 -17.68
C THR A 47 36.39 -10.72 -17.82
N GLU A 48 35.22 -10.08 -17.67
CA GLU A 48 35.06 -8.62 -17.70
C GLU A 48 35.02 -7.98 -16.29
N MET A 49 35.39 -8.70 -15.23
CA MET A 49 35.61 -8.09 -13.91
C MET A 49 36.85 -7.16 -13.98
N PRO A 50 36.72 -5.85 -13.69
CA PRO A 50 37.86 -4.97 -13.64
C PRO A 50 38.80 -5.38 -12.50
N GLN A 51 40.06 -5.66 -12.85
CA GLN A 51 41.13 -5.84 -11.87
C GLN A 51 41.31 -4.54 -11.07
N PRO A 52 41.48 -4.60 -9.73
CA PRO A 52 41.78 -3.41 -8.95
C PRO A 52 43.17 -2.90 -9.37
N THR A 53 43.17 -1.79 -10.09
CA THR A 53 44.39 -1.09 -10.47
C THR A 53 44.97 -0.45 -9.23
N GLN A 54 46.28 -0.65 -9.06
CA GLN A 54 47.06 -0.19 -7.94
C GLN A 54 46.99 1.33 -7.71
N GLY A 55 46.99 1.69 -6.43
CA GLY A 55 47.73 2.83 -5.90
C GLY A 55 47.19 4.23 -6.22
N LEU A 56 46.27 4.73 -5.39
CA LEU A 56 46.18 6.18 -5.18
C LEU A 56 47.29 6.60 -4.19
N PRO A 57 48.03 7.69 -4.46
CA PRO A 57 48.94 8.27 -3.49
C PRO A 57 48.16 8.80 -2.29
N THR A 58 48.54 8.32 -1.10
CA THR A 58 48.14 8.84 0.21
C THR A 58 48.48 10.33 0.28
N ALA A 59 47.47 11.19 0.13
CA ALA A 59 47.54 12.56 0.61
C ALA A 59 47.30 12.52 2.12
N GLU A 60 48.36 12.81 2.87
CA GLU A 60 48.35 12.95 4.32
C GLU A 60 47.39 14.09 4.72
N LEU A 61 46.34 13.75 5.45
CA LEU A 61 45.42 14.73 6.02
C LEU A 61 46.13 15.48 7.17
N PRO A 62 46.01 16.82 7.26
CA PRO A 62 46.53 17.55 8.41
C PRO A 62 45.81 17.13 9.70
N PRO A 63 46.51 17.14 10.85
CA PRO A 63 45.94 16.66 12.11
C PRO A 63 44.73 17.49 12.53
N LEU A 64 43.68 16.78 12.95
CA LEU A 64 42.49 17.36 13.56
C LEU A 64 42.85 17.80 14.98
N ASN A 65 42.79 19.11 15.25
CA ASN A 65 42.96 19.66 16.58
C ASN A 65 41.77 19.23 17.47
N THR A 66 42.05 18.32 18.39
CA THR A 66 41.17 18.03 19.53
C THR A 66 41.29 19.18 20.53
N PRO A 67 40.21 19.89 20.90
CA PRO A 67 40.27 20.78 22.05
C PRO A 67 40.41 19.94 23.32
N GLU A 68 41.50 20.19 24.03
CA GLU A 68 41.80 19.74 25.38
C GLU A 68 40.74 20.30 26.36
N PRO A 69 40.18 19.51 27.27
CA PRO A 69 39.33 20.04 28.33
C PRO A 69 40.18 20.81 29.36
N ASP A 70 39.83 22.07 29.57
CA ASP A 70 40.40 22.98 30.58
C ASP A 70 40.33 22.38 32.00
N PRO A 71 41.30 22.67 32.90
CA PRO A 71 41.33 22.12 34.24
C PRO A 71 40.35 22.88 35.14
N THR A 72 39.32 22.19 35.62
CA THR A 72 38.45 22.75 36.66
C THR A 72 39.08 22.51 38.03
N LEU A 73 39.40 23.63 38.70
CA LEU A 73 39.84 23.70 40.08
C LEU A 73 38.83 23.08 41.05
N ALA A 74 39.38 22.49 42.11
CA ALA A 74 38.69 21.90 43.24
C ALA A 74 37.86 22.91 44.04
N GLU A 75 36.71 22.48 44.53
CA GLU A 75 36.24 22.92 45.85
C GLU A 75 35.34 21.88 46.55
N GLU A 76 35.80 21.57 47.76
CA GLU A 76 35.12 21.20 49.01
C GLU A 76 34.18 20.00 49.16
N VAL A 77 34.59 19.19 50.14
CA VAL A 77 33.97 18.05 50.80
C VAL A 77 32.88 18.51 51.77
N VAL A 78 31.72 17.87 51.77
CA VAL A 78 30.97 17.61 53.01
C VAL A 78 30.40 16.19 52.97
N GLU A 79 30.88 15.38 53.91
CA GLU A 79 30.40 14.03 54.22
C GLU A 79 28.94 14.02 54.63
N THR A 80 28.20 12.98 54.25
CA THR A 80 27.17 12.44 55.14
C THR A 80 27.14 10.91 55.01
N VAL A 81 27.57 10.29 56.10
CA VAL A 81 27.54 8.85 56.38
C VAL A 81 26.09 8.41 56.60
N THR A 82 25.67 7.25 56.10
CA THR A 82 24.77 6.32 56.82
C THR A 82 24.85 4.92 56.20
N GLU A 83 25.70 4.12 56.84
CA GLU A 83 25.48 2.77 57.36
C GLU A 83 24.73 1.71 56.54
N ALA A 84 25.47 0.63 56.26
CA ALA A 84 25.02 -0.66 55.79
C ALA A 84 24.41 -1.49 56.94
N ALA A 85 23.40 -2.31 56.65
CA ALA A 85 23.05 -3.44 57.51
C ALA A 85 22.73 -4.68 56.68
N THR A 86 23.31 -5.78 57.15
CA THR A 86 23.53 -7.07 56.53
C THR A 86 22.34 -8.02 56.73
N SER A 87 22.24 -8.97 55.82
CA SER A 87 21.36 -10.15 55.79
C SER A 87 21.48 -11.11 56.98
N GLN A 88 20.37 -11.76 57.39
CA GLN A 88 20.28 -13.20 57.71
C GLN A 88 18.79 -13.65 57.85
N PRO A 89 18.39 -14.91 57.53
CA PRO A 89 16.99 -15.34 57.50
C PRO A 89 16.55 -16.08 58.77
N GLU A 90 15.27 -15.95 59.14
CA GLU A 90 14.58 -16.84 60.07
C GLU A 90 13.30 -17.44 59.44
N GLN A 91 13.14 -18.74 59.66
CA GLN A 91 12.02 -19.59 59.25
C GLN A 91 10.96 -19.64 60.39
N PRO A 92 9.83 -20.33 60.22
CA PRO A 92 8.49 -19.76 60.11
C PRO A 92 7.70 -19.77 61.43
N THR A 93 6.78 -18.82 61.60
CA THR A 93 5.70 -18.93 62.61
C THR A 93 4.35 -18.93 61.91
N VAL A 94 3.57 -19.98 62.17
CA VAL A 94 2.19 -20.17 61.71
C VAL A 94 1.31 -19.13 62.39
N THR A 95 0.56 -18.33 61.64
CA THR A 95 -0.51 -17.47 62.18
C THR A 95 -1.67 -17.39 61.19
N GLN A 96 -2.87 -17.37 61.76
CA GLN A 96 -4.14 -17.79 61.16
C GLN A 96 -4.68 -16.80 60.12
N GLN A 97 -5.34 -17.38 59.11
CA GLN A 97 -6.06 -16.75 58.01
C GLN A 97 -7.21 -15.84 58.49
N PRO A 98 -7.23 -14.54 58.11
CA PRO A 98 -8.45 -13.77 58.05
C PRO A 98 -9.16 -14.01 56.71
N THR A 99 -10.44 -14.34 56.79
CA THR A 99 -11.37 -14.48 55.67
C THR A 99 -11.44 -13.20 54.83
N ALA A 100 -11.10 -13.30 53.54
CA ALA A 100 -11.27 -12.21 52.57
C ALA A 100 -12.77 -11.89 52.40
N THR A 101 -13.15 -10.68 52.78
CA THR A 101 -14.43 -10.09 52.38
C THR A 101 -14.26 -9.56 50.96
N SER A 102 -15.14 -9.96 50.06
CA SER A 102 -15.13 -9.58 48.65
C SER A 102 -15.43 -8.09 48.48
N ASP A 103 -14.40 -7.27 48.29
CA ASP A 103 -14.55 -5.89 47.81
C ASP A 103 -15.01 -5.91 46.35
N ALA A 104 -16.20 -5.35 46.10
CA ALA A 104 -16.73 -5.17 44.76
C ALA A 104 -15.85 -4.18 43.99
N VAL A 105 -15.13 -4.68 42.99
CA VAL A 105 -14.42 -3.83 42.01
C VAL A 105 -15.46 -3.01 41.25
N PRO A 106 -15.35 -1.66 41.18
CA PRO A 106 -16.25 -0.85 40.39
C PRO A 106 -16.12 -1.24 38.92
N THR A 107 -17.21 -1.77 38.36
CA THR A 107 -17.32 -2.08 36.93
C THR A 107 -17.37 -0.77 36.16
N VAL A 108 -16.30 -0.48 35.40
CA VAL A 108 -16.28 0.64 34.45
C VAL A 108 -17.29 0.31 33.34
N ALA A 109 -18.37 1.06 33.26
CA ALA A 109 -19.35 0.93 32.18
C ALA A 109 -18.69 1.38 30.87
N VAL A 110 -18.31 0.43 30.02
CA VAL A 110 -17.89 0.71 28.63
C VAL A 110 -19.10 1.31 27.92
N THR A 111 -19.06 2.61 27.68
CA THR A 111 -20.09 3.28 26.89
C THR A 111 -19.91 2.82 25.45
N ALA A 112 -20.76 1.92 24.97
CA ALA A 112 -20.73 1.49 23.58
C ALA A 112 -20.93 2.71 22.68
N ASN A 113 -19.91 3.05 21.88
CA ASN A 113 -20.02 4.04 20.82
C ASN A 113 -21.21 3.63 19.92
N PRO A 114 -22.08 4.54 19.47
CA PRO A 114 -23.24 4.18 18.65
C PRO A 114 -22.80 3.31 17.47
N ALA A 115 -23.38 2.12 17.36
CA ALA A 115 -23.11 1.22 16.24
C ALA A 115 -23.52 1.93 14.94
N PHE A 116 -22.57 2.06 14.01
CA PHE A 116 -22.82 2.61 12.69
C PHE A 116 -23.90 1.76 12.00
N THR A 117 -25.06 2.37 11.71
CA THR A 117 -26.09 1.73 10.91
C THR A 117 -25.79 2.02 9.44
N PRO A 118 -25.53 0.99 8.60
CA PRO A 118 -25.25 1.20 7.19
C PRO A 118 -26.39 1.94 6.48
N PRO A 119 -26.09 2.81 5.50
CA PRO A 119 -27.11 3.37 4.62
C PRO A 119 -27.89 2.28 3.90
N ALA A 120 -29.17 2.51 3.60
CA ALA A 120 -30.01 1.56 2.86
C ALA A 120 -29.45 1.23 1.45
N ASP A 121 -28.63 2.13 0.90
CA ASP A 121 -27.98 1.98 -0.39
C ASP A 121 -26.54 1.44 -0.33
N ASP A 122 -26.09 0.94 0.83
CA ASP A 122 -24.78 0.31 0.99
C ASP A 122 -24.62 -0.88 0.01
N PRO A 123 -23.63 -0.85 -0.90
CA PRO A 123 -23.38 -1.95 -1.82
C PRO A 123 -23.18 -3.29 -1.12
N ARG A 124 -22.53 -3.33 0.05
CA ARG A 124 -22.29 -4.57 0.80
C ARG A 124 -23.59 -5.25 1.18
N SER A 125 -24.61 -4.49 1.59
CA SER A 125 -25.93 -5.05 1.93
C SER A 125 -26.69 -5.55 0.70
N LYS A 126 -26.49 -4.94 -0.47
CA LYS A 126 -27.18 -5.30 -1.72
C LYS A 126 -26.53 -6.48 -2.45
N LEU A 127 -25.20 -6.58 -2.40
CA LEU A 127 -24.43 -7.58 -3.15
C LEU A 127 -24.34 -8.93 -2.43
N GLY A 128 -24.64 -8.98 -1.13
CA GLY A 128 -24.58 -10.21 -0.34
C GLY A 128 -23.15 -10.64 0.00
N SER A 129 -22.87 -11.94 0.00
CA SER A 129 -21.56 -12.47 0.39
C SER A 129 -20.45 -12.09 -0.61
N PRO A 130 -19.28 -11.64 -0.14
CA PRO A 130 -18.14 -11.31 -0.99
C PRO A 130 -17.60 -12.54 -1.73
N SER A 131 -17.02 -12.30 -2.90
CA SER A 131 -16.28 -13.32 -3.65
C SER A 131 -14.95 -13.67 -2.97
N TRP A 132 -14.40 -12.73 -2.21
CA TRP A 132 -13.18 -12.89 -1.43
C TRP A 132 -13.17 -11.90 -0.27
N THR A 133 -12.64 -12.34 0.87
CA THR A 133 -12.43 -11.54 2.06
C THR A 133 -11.10 -11.94 2.70
N ASP A 134 -10.37 -10.93 3.16
CA ASP A 134 -9.28 -11.06 4.10
C ASP A 134 -9.59 -10.19 5.32
N ASN A 135 -9.56 -10.82 6.49
CA ASN A 135 -9.84 -10.20 7.79
C ASN A 135 -8.56 -9.68 8.47
N MET A 136 -7.43 -9.66 7.75
CA MET A 136 -6.18 -9.05 8.20
C MET A 136 -5.61 -9.61 9.50
N ASP A 137 -6.00 -10.84 9.89
CA ASP A 137 -5.43 -11.53 11.04
C ASP A 137 -4.01 -12.04 10.79
N LYS A 138 -3.66 -12.26 9.52
CA LYS A 138 -2.40 -12.86 9.08
C LYS A 138 -1.93 -12.26 7.76
N ASP A 139 -0.63 -12.36 7.48
CA ASP A 139 0.04 -11.91 6.27
C ASP A 139 -0.19 -12.83 5.04
N THR A 140 -1.32 -13.54 4.97
CA THR A 140 -1.56 -14.58 3.97
C THR A 140 -1.44 -14.06 2.53
N TYR A 141 -1.92 -12.84 2.29
CA TYR A 141 -1.93 -12.22 0.96
C TYR A 141 -1.07 -10.97 0.86
N TRP A 142 -0.45 -10.52 1.94
CA TRP A 142 0.20 -9.20 1.98
C TRP A 142 1.69 -9.34 2.25
N PRO A 143 2.54 -8.51 1.63
CA PRO A 143 3.94 -8.45 2.00
C PRO A 143 4.09 -7.95 3.45
N THR A 144 5.23 -8.24 4.07
CA THR A 144 5.62 -7.73 5.39
C THR A 144 6.94 -6.96 5.31
N GLY A 145 7.22 -6.16 6.33
CA GLY A 145 8.45 -5.39 6.46
C GLY A 145 8.44 -4.05 5.72
N GLU A 146 9.63 -3.48 5.55
CA GLU A 146 9.81 -2.12 5.03
C GLU A 146 10.21 -2.13 3.55
N ASP A 147 9.83 -1.07 2.85
CA ASP A 147 10.42 -0.67 1.58
C ASP A 147 10.81 0.81 1.66
N LYS A 148 11.07 1.45 0.53
CA LYS A 148 11.47 2.86 0.50
C LYS A 148 10.38 3.82 1.00
N TYR A 149 9.10 3.48 0.86
CA TYR A 149 7.97 4.40 1.07
C TYR A 149 7.10 4.01 2.25
N THR A 150 7.04 2.73 2.61
CA THR A 150 6.09 2.18 3.57
C THR A 150 6.66 1.03 4.40
N ALA A 151 6.13 0.85 5.59
CA ALA A 151 6.31 -0.34 6.40
C ALA A 151 4.95 -1.04 6.60
N ILE A 152 4.95 -2.37 6.53
CA ILE A 152 3.75 -3.18 6.76
C ILE A 152 4.02 -4.27 7.80
N ASP A 153 3.17 -4.34 8.81
CA ASP A 153 3.17 -5.35 9.87
C ASP A 153 1.75 -5.76 10.23
N PHE A 154 1.62 -6.85 10.99
CA PHE A 154 0.34 -7.38 11.45
C PHE A 154 0.31 -7.40 12.97
N LYS A 155 -0.68 -6.74 13.56
CA LYS A 155 -0.79 -6.62 15.00
C LYS A 155 -2.24 -6.43 15.43
N ASP A 156 -2.65 -7.11 16.50
CA ASP A 156 -3.99 -7.01 17.08
C ASP A 156 -5.11 -7.37 16.07
N GLY A 157 -4.87 -8.39 15.23
CA GLY A 157 -5.83 -8.84 14.21
C GLY A 157 -5.98 -7.90 13.02
N GLN A 158 -5.06 -6.94 12.84
CA GLN A 158 -5.13 -5.94 11.79
C GLN A 158 -3.80 -5.81 11.07
N LEU A 159 -3.87 -5.45 9.79
CA LEU A 159 -2.73 -4.99 8.99
C LEU A 159 -2.45 -3.54 9.37
N ARG A 160 -1.21 -3.22 9.74
CA ARG A 160 -0.73 -1.85 9.95
C ARG A 160 0.12 -1.43 8.76
N LEU A 161 -0.25 -0.33 8.13
CA LEU A 161 0.49 0.26 7.02
C LEU A 161 0.97 1.66 7.43
N THR A 162 2.29 1.83 7.51
CA THR A 162 2.93 3.07 7.92
C THR A 162 3.60 3.74 6.73
N GLY A 163 3.32 5.03 6.51
CA GLY A 163 4.03 5.84 5.52
C GLY A 163 5.38 6.32 6.07
N LEU A 164 6.47 5.90 5.44
CA LEU A 164 7.85 6.27 5.82
C LEU A 164 8.31 7.56 5.15
N THR A 165 7.58 8.03 4.14
CA THR A 165 7.88 9.27 3.42
C THR A 165 6.61 10.08 3.16
N THR A 166 6.80 11.33 2.76
CA THR A 166 5.68 12.14 2.28
C THR A 166 5.13 11.63 0.95
N THR A 167 5.89 10.86 0.15
CA THR A 167 5.39 10.31 -1.12
C THR A 167 4.43 9.16 -0.85
N ASP A 168 3.34 9.09 -1.63
CA ASP A 168 2.37 8.01 -1.50
C ASP A 168 3.05 6.69 -1.87
N GLY A 169 3.00 5.70 -0.98
CA GLY A 169 3.48 4.35 -1.23
C GLY A 169 2.36 3.33 -1.06
N TRP A 170 2.45 2.22 -1.79
CA TRP A 170 1.41 1.19 -1.83
C TRP A 170 1.97 -0.21 -1.68
N ARG A 171 1.14 -1.09 -1.10
CA ARG A 171 1.38 -2.53 -0.97
C ARG A 171 0.22 -3.27 -1.60
N LEU A 172 0.52 -4.22 -2.48
CA LEU A 172 -0.49 -4.97 -3.22
C LEU A 172 -0.73 -6.33 -2.59
N ALA A 173 -1.98 -6.78 -2.65
CA ALA A 173 -2.34 -8.13 -2.26
C ALA A 173 -1.90 -9.13 -3.35
N ALA A 174 -1.38 -10.28 -2.93
CA ALA A 174 -1.02 -11.41 -3.77
C ALA A 174 -2.28 -12.22 -4.12
N THR A 175 -3.17 -11.60 -4.89
CA THR A 175 -4.45 -12.16 -5.34
C THR A 175 -4.53 -12.19 -6.87
N GLU A 176 -5.56 -12.84 -7.39
CA GLU A 176 -5.88 -12.78 -8.82
C GLU A 176 -6.22 -11.36 -9.26
N GLN A 177 -6.11 -11.10 -10.57
CA GLN A 177 -6.59 -9.84 -11.15
C GLN A 177 -8.11 -9.83 -11.25
N ILE A 178 -8.69 -8.64 -11.10
CA ILE A 178 -10.13 -8.41 -11.16
C ILE A 178 -10.45 -7.27 -12.13
N ALA A 179 -11.51 -7.44 -12.92
CA ALA A 179 -11.94 -6.49 -13.96
C ALA A 179 -13.17 -5.69 -13.52
N ASN A 180 -14.31 -6.38 -13.38
CA ASN A 180 -15.55 -5.82 -12.86
C ASN A 180 -15.72 -6.23 -11.40
N PHE A 181 -15.74 -5.27 -10.49
CA PHE A 181 -15.77 -5.55 -9.07
C PHE A 181 -16.36 -4.42 -8.23
N TYR A 182 -16.82 -4.75 -7.03
CA TYR A 182 -16.88 -3.83 -5.90
C TYR A 182 -15.74 -4.23 -4.95
N LEU A 183 -14.85 -3.31 -4.59
CA LEU A 183 -13.74 -3.51 -3.66
C LEU A 183 -13.93 -2.55 -2.49
N GLU A 184 -13.87 -3.06 -1.26
CA GLU A 184 -14.05 -2.28 -0.04
C GLU A 184 -12.97 -2.63 0.99
N ALA A 185 -12.44 -1.62 1.66
CA ALA A 185 -11.55 -1.77 2.81
C ALA A 185 -12.09 -1.03 4.04
N THR A 186 -12.01 -1.65 5.21
CA THR A 186 -12.29 -1.04 6.52
C THR A 186 -10.97 -0.51 7.10
N ILE A 187 -10.79 0.81 7.12
CA ILE A 187 -9.52 1.45 7.45
C ILE A 187 -9.69 2.40 8.64
N SER A 188 -8.83 2.26 9.64
CA SER A 188 -8.74 3.14 10.80
C SER A 188 -7.45 3.94 10.79
N THR A 189 -7.51 5.24 11.06
CA THR A 189 -6.32 6.10 11.17
C THR A 189 -5.75 6.07 12.59
N GLY A 190 -4.42 6.09 12.76
CA GLY A 190 -3.78 6.46 14.03
C GLY A 190 -3.81 7.98 14.26
N THR A 191 -2.68 8.52 14.76
CA THR A 191 -2.42 9.98 14.72
C THR A 191 -2.39 10.45 13.27
N CYS A 192 -3.16 11.48 12.94
CA CYS A 192 -3.52 11.83 11.57
C CYS A 192 -3.93 13.30 11.51
N ALA A 193 -3.32 14.06 10.59
CA ALA A 193 -3.45 15.51 10.50
C ALA A 193 -3.50 16.00 9.04
N GLY A 194 -4.21 17.12 8.82
CA GLY A 194 -4.23 17.83 7.54
C GLY A 194 -4.40 16.92 6.32
N THR A 195 -3.40 16.92 5.44
CA THR A 195 -3.44 16.21 4.16
C THR A 195 -2.85 14.79 4.18
N ASP A 196 -2.53 14.26 5.36
CA ASP A 196 -2.25 12.83 5.53
C ASP A 196 -3.37 12.01 4.90
N ARG A 197 -3.01 10.92 4.22
CA ARG A 197 -3.96 10.25 3.34
C ARG A 197 -3.69 8.77 3.17
N TYR A 198 -4.74 8.06 2.81
CA TYR A 198 -4.75 6.62 2.68
C TYR A 198 -5.84 6.17 1.71
N GLY A 199 -5.81 4.92 1.29
CA GLY A 199 -6.92 4.35 0.53
C GLY A 199 -6.51 3.15 -0.30
N LEU A 200 -7.17 2.99 -1.45
CA LEU A 200 -7.05 1.83 -2.32
C LEU A 200 -6.15 2.15 -3.52
N MET A 201 -5.26 1.22 -3.86
CA MET A 201 -4.62 1.13 -5.18
C MET A 201 -5.29 0.00 -5.94
N TYR A 202 -5.80 0.22 -7.15
CA TYR A 202 -6.58 -0.80 -7.86
C TYR A 202 -6.38 -0.77 -9.37
N ARG A 203 -6.74 -1.89 -10.02
CA ARG A 203 -6.48 -2.18 -11.44
C ARG A 203 -5.02 -1.94 -11.81
N VAL A 204 -4.11 -2.48 -10.99
CA VAL A 204 -2.68 -2.53 -11.28
C VAL A 204 -2.41 -3.63 -12.31
N PRO A 205 -2.03 -3.31 -13.55
CA PRO A 205 -1.93 -4.32 -14.62
C PRO A 205 -0.84 -5.37 -14.37
N VAL A 206 0.28 -4.96 -13.76
CA VAL A 206 1.41 -5.85 -13.43
C VAL A 206 1.82 -5.63 -11.97
N ALA A 207 1.35 -6.51 -11.08
CA ALA A 207 1.53 -6.36 -9.63
C ALA A 207 3.00 -6.28 -9.19
N ARG A 208 3.91 -7.01 -9.86
CA ARG A 208 5.34 -6.99 -9.53
C ARG A 208 6.03 -5.68 -9.88
N GLU A 209 5.51 -4.94 -10.85
CA GLU A 209 6.03 -3.62 -11.22
C GLU A 209 5.34 -2.51 -10.43
N ALA A 210 4.03 -2.67 -10.21
CA ALA A 210 3.17 -1.73 -9.50
C ALA A 210 3.34 -0.27 -9.98
N ASN A 211 3.64 -0.08 -11.26
CA ASN A 211 4.00 1.21 -11.86
C ASN A 211 2.81 1.94 -12.49
N LYS A 212 1.62 1.32 -12.50
CA LYS A 212 0.38 1.82 -13.11
C LYS A 212 -0.82 1.43 -12.26
N GLY A 213 -1.88 2.22 -12.28
CA GLY A 213 -3.17 1.91 -11.67
C GLY A 213 -3.89 3.14 -11.15
N TYR A 214 -5.02 2.95 -10.48
CA TYR A 214 -5.80 4.03 -9.89
C TYR A 214 -5.66 4.08 -8.38
N LEU A 215 -5.72 5.30 -7.82
CA LEU A 215 -5.72 5.56 -6.40
C LEU A 215 -7.01 6.25 -5.99
N LEU A 216 -7.87 5.55 -5.23
CA LEU A 216 -8.98 6.16 -4.50
C LEU A 216 -8.51 6.49 -3.09
N GLY A 217 -8.41 7.78 -2.78
CA GLY A 217 -7.87 8.26 -1.51
C GLY A 217 -8.89 8.97 -0.63
N VAL A 218 -8.70 8.83 0.68
CA VAL A 218 -9.32 9.65 1.74
C VAL A 218 -8.21 10.36 2.51
N SER A 219 -8.43 11.61 2.91
CA SER A 219 -7.51 12.40 3.72
C SER A 219 -8.03 12.66 5.13
N CYS A 220 -7.10 12.92 6.03
CA CYS A 220 -7.34 13.23 7.43
C CYS A 220 -8.20 14.48 7.65
N ASP A 221 -8.18 15.45 6.72
CA ASP A 221 -9.05 16.63 6.72
C ASP A 221 -10.44 16.39 6.08
N GLY A 222 -10.82 15.15 5.81
CA GLY A 222 -12.19 14.80 5.38
C GLY A 222 -12.45 14.99 3.90
N LYS A 223 -11.44 14.81 3.05
CA LYS A 223 -11.57 14.89 1.59
C LYS A 223 -11.33 13.53 0.94
N TYR A 224 -11.86 13.37 -0.27
CA TYR A 224 -11.55 12.24 -1.13
C TYR A 224 -10.95 12.72 -2.45
N SER A 225 -10.17 11.85 -3.10
CA SER A 225 -9.70 12.07 -4.47
C SER A 225 -9.67 10.76 -5.24
N LEU A 226 -9.73 10.88 -6.57
CA LEU A 226 -9.48 9.76 -7.47
C LEU A 226 -8.42 10.17 -8.48
N ARG A 227 -7.35 9.38 -8.55
CA ARG A 227 -6.16 9.67 -9.35
C ARG A 227 -5.73 8.44 -10.12
N GLU A 228 -4.99 8.65 -11.19
CA GLU A 228 -4.40 7.63 -12.04
C GLU A 228 -2.90 7.83 -12.09
N TRP A 229 -2.17 6.75 -11.81
CA TRP A 229 -0.72 6.73 -11.83
C TRP A 229 -0.21 5.98 -13.06
N ASP A 230 0.77 6.58 -13.72
CA ASP A 230 1.56 5.91 -14.74
C ASP A 230 3.03 6.34 -14.67
N ALA A 231 3.88 5.47 -14.10
CA ALA A 231 5.30 5.73 -13.95
C ALA A 231 6.07 5.74 -15.29
N THR A 232 5.46 5.22 -16.36
CA THR A 232 6.09 5.16 -17.70
C THR A 232 5.92 6.46 -18.49
N LEU A 233 5.05 7.36 -18.02
CA LEU A 233 4.80 8.66 -18.63
C LEU A 233 5.62 9.75 -17.94
N GLY A 234 6.44 10.46 -18.72
CA GLY A 234 7.33 11.50 -18.20
C GLY A 234 8.54 10.94 -17.44
N SER A 235 9.48 11.81 -17.08
CA SER A 235 10.74 11.39 -16.44
C SER A 235 10.61 10.96 -14.98
N LYS A 236 9.47 11.25 -14.34
CA LYS A 236 9.19 10.93 -12.93
C LYS A 236 7.87 10.20 -12.74
N GLY A 237 7.25 9.72 -13.82
CA GLY A 237 5.86 9.28 -13.81
C GLY A 237 4.86 10.44 -13.81
N THR A 238 3.63 10.13 -14.18
CA THR A 238 2.53 11.09 -14.28
C THR A 238 1.38 10.66 -13.37
N MET A 239 0.86 11.61 -12.60
CA MET A 239 -0.35 11.44 -11.78
C MET A 239 -1.47 12.27 -12.39
N THR A 240 -2.37 11.63 -13.15
CA THR A 240 -3.56 12.27 -13.72
C THR A 240 -4.65 12.32 -12.65
N THR A 241 -5.34 13.45 -12.53
CA THR A 241 -6.39 13.63 -11.51
C THR A 241 -7.77 13.56 -12.15
N HIS A 242 -8.55 12.56 -11.77
CA HIS A 242 -9.95 12.40 -12.19
C HIS A 242 -10.89 13.17 -11.27
N ILE A 243 -10.59 13.18 -9.97
CA ILE A 243 -11.29 13.98 -8.96
C ILE A 243 -10.25 14.63 -8.04
N ASN A 244 -10.24 15.97 -8.01
CA ASN A 244 -9.42 16.73 -7.06
C ASN A 244 -9.87 16.46 -5.62
N TRP A 245 -8.98 16.67 -4.65
CA TRP A 245 -9.32 16.56 -3.22
C TRP A 245 -10.57 17.39 -2.86
N THR A 246 -11.68 16.69 -2.64
CA THR A 246 -13.01 17.27 -2.47
C THR A 246 -13.57 16.86 -1.11
N ALA A 247 -14.09 17.81 -0.34
CA ALA A 247 -14.66 17.52 0.98
C ALA A 247 -15.93 16.67 0.88
N SER A 248 -16.14 15.75 1.83
CA SER A 248 -17.38 14.98 1.92
C SER A 248 -17.76 14.74 3.37
N ASN A 249 -19.03 14.98 3.70
CA ASN A 249 -19.60 14.70 5.02
C ASN A 249 -19.74 13.20 5.30
N ALA A 250 -19.57 12.33 4.28
CA ALA A 250 -19.53 10.89 4.47
C ALA A 250 -18.24 10.43 5.16
N ILE A 251 -17.18 11.26 5.18
CA ILE A 251 -15.87 10.91 5.74
C ILE A 251 -15.81 11.31 7.21
N GLN A 252 -15.43 10.36 8.07
CA GLN A 252 -15.05 10.64 9.45
C GLN A 252 -13.60 11.14 9.48
N ALA A 253 -13.43 12.45 9.62
CA ALA A 253 -12.13 13.12 9.57
C ALA A 253 -11.38 13.11 10.92
N GLY A 254 -10.06 13.22 10.85
CA GLY A 254 -9.14 13.31 11.99
C GLY A 254 -8.61 11.97 12.48
N SER A 255 -7.88 12.03 13.59
CA SER A 255 -7.22 10.86 14.19
C SER A 255 -8.22 9.87 14.79
N ASN A 256 -7.81 8.59 14.84
CA ASN A 256 -8.59 7.50 15.44
C ASN A 256 -10.01 7.38 14.90
N LYS A 257 -10.20 7.68 13.61
CA LYS A 257 -11.45 7.47 12.88
C LYS A 257 -11.35 6.25 12.00
N MET A 258 -12.49 5.58 11.88
CA MET A 258 -12.67 4.46 10.97
C MET A 258 -13.52 4.90 9.79
N ASN A 259 -13.10 4.53 8.58
CA ASN A 259 -13.87 4.71 7.37
C ASN A 259 -13.84 3.42 6.54
N LYS A 260 -14.98 3.05 5.97
CA LYS A 260 -15.06 2.09 4.86
C LYS A 260 -14.85 2.83 3.56
N VAL A 261 -13.83 2.43 2.80
CA VAL A 261 -13.49 3.03 1.50
C VAL A 261 -13.77 2.00 0.42
N GLY A 262 -14.70 2.32 -0.48
CA GLY A 262 -15.22 1.42 -1.49
C GLY A 262 -15.20 1.99 -2.91
N ILE A 263 -14.91 1.14 -3.89
CA ILE A 263 -14.99 1.46 -5.32
C ILE A 263 -15.71 0.34 -6.07
N MET A 264 -16.78 0.70 -6.79
CA MET A 264 -17.42 -0.18 -7.76
C MET A 264 -16.91 0.18 -9.15
N ALA A 265 -16.13 -0.71 -9.75
CA ALA A 265 -15.56 -0.55 -11.07
C ALA A 265 -16.20 -1.57 -12.03
N VAL A 266 -16.99 -1.10 -13.00
CA VAL A 266 -17.65 -1.96 -14.00
C VAL A 266 -17.44 -1.36 -15.38
N GLY A 267 -16.65 -2.04 -16.21
CA GLY A 267 -16.16 -1.48 -17.47
C GLY A 267 -15.32 -0.23 -17.22
N ASP A 268 -15.71 0.88 -17.86
CA ASP A 268 -15.10 2.20 -17.70
C ASP A 268 -15.67 2.99 -16.50
N ARG A 269 -16.79 2.56 -15.91
CA ARG A 269 -17.45 3.28 -14.81
C ARG A 269 -16.77 2.97 -13.49
N MET A 270 -16.45 4.02 -12.74
CA MET A 270 -15.89 3.94 -11.38
C MET A 270 -16.77 4.75 -10.43
N ILE A 271 -17.49 4.06 -9.56
CA ILE A 271 -18.43 4.64 -8.59
C ILE A 271 -17.83 4.54 -7.19
N ILE A 272 -17.73 5.67 -6.51
CA ILE A 272 -17.05 5.79 -5.23
C ILE A 272 -18.07 5.73 -4.09
N TYR A 273 -17.77 4.89 -3.10
CA TYR A 273 -18.55 4.75 -1.88
C TYR A 273 -17.66 5.01 -0.67
N ILE A 274 -18.10 5.85 0.25
CA ILE A 274 -17.45 6.03 1.54
C ILE A 274 -18.49 5.80 2.64
N ASN A 275 -18.19 4.92 3.58
CA ASN A 275 -19.11 4.52 4.65
C ASN A 275 -20.49 4.10 4.08
N GLY A 276 -20.49 3.33 2.98
CA GLY A 276 -21.69 2.86 2.30
C GLY A 276 -22.48 3.92 1.52
N VAL A 277 -22.05 5.20 1.54
CA VAL A 277 -22.70 6.29 0.80
C VAL A 277 -22.02 6.48 -0.55
N MET A 278 -22.79 6.45 -1.64
CA MET A 278 -22.29 6.84 -2.98
C MET A 278 -21.98 8.33 -2.99
N ILE A 279 -20.73 8.71 -3.27
CA ILE A 279 -20.29 10.11 -3.22
C ILE A 279 -19.95 10.71 -4.58
N ASN A 280 -19.54 9.89 -5.56
CA ASN A 280 -19.23 10.35 -6.91
C ASN A 280 -19.12 9.19 -7.91
N GLU A 281 -19.12 9.52 -9.21
CA GLU A 281 -18.87 8.59 -10.31
C GLU A 281 -18.02 9.27 -11.39
N VAL A 282 -17.05 8.54 -11.95
CA VAL A 282 -16.31 8.96 -13.14
C VAL A 282 -16.24 7.84 -14.16
N LYS A 283 -15.73 8.15 -15.36
CA LYS A 283 -15.45 7.18 -16.41
C LYS A 283 -14.00 7.26 -16.86
N ASP A 284 -13.31 6.12 -16.86
CA ASP A 284 -12.00 5.96 -17.47
C ASP A 284 -11.76 4.48 -17.87
N ALA A 285 -11.14 4.26 -19.03
CA ALA A 285 -10.92 2.94 -19.61
C ALA A 285 -9.43 2.55 -19.74
N THR A 286 -8.51 3.34 -19.15
CA THR A 286 -7.06 3.18 -19.31
C THR A 286 -6.57 1.85 -18.75
N PHE A 287 -7.03 1.49 -17.54
CA PHE A 287 -6.81 0.19 -16.93
C PHE A 287 -8.16 -0.54 -16.78
N PRO A 288 -8.42 -1.63 -17.54
CA PRO A 288 -9.69 -2.36 -17.48
C PRO A 288 -9.73 -3.40 -16.35
N GLU A 289 -8.57 -3.91 -15.92
CA GLU A 289 -8.42 -4.93 -14.89
C GLU A 289 -7.06 -4.83 -14.21
N GLY A 290 -6.89 -5.55 -13.10
CA GLY A 290 -5.59 -5.71 -12.47
C GLY A 290 -5.68 -6.13 -11.02
N SER A 291 -4.53 -6.12 -10.35
CA SER A 291 -4.44 -6.36 -8.91
C SER A 291 -4.87 -5.13 -8.10
N PHE A 292 -5.06 -5.32 -6.80
CA PHE A 292 -5.39 -4.25 -5.86
C PHE A 292 -4.48 -4.26 -4.64
N GLY A 293 -4.56 -3.20 -3.86
CA GLY A 293 -3.78 -3.00 -2.65
C GLY A 293 -4.23 -1.77 -1.88
N LEU A 294 -3.40 -1.41 -0.92
CA LEU A 294 -3.59 -0.28 -0.03
C LEU A 294 -2.46 0.72 -0.25
N PHE A 295 -2.74 2.00 -0.06
CA PHE A 295 -1.71 3.03 -0.05
C PHE A 295 -1.83 3.94 1.17
N VAL A 296 -0.72 4.57 1.51
CA VAL A 296 -0.63 5.59 2.57
C VAL A 296 0.34 6.69 2.12
N GLY A 297 0.11 7.92 2.60
CA GLY A 297 1.01 9.06 2.42
C GLY A 297 1.07 9.90 3.70
N ALA A 298 2.26 9.94 4.31
CA ALA A 298 2.55 10.68 5.55
C ALA A 298 2.93 12.13 5.23
N ARG A 299 1.93 12.96 4.91
CA ARG A 299 2.13 14.34 4.42
C ARG A 299 2.46 15.33 5.53
N GLU A 300 1.80 15.17 6.66
CA GLU A 300 1.86 16.09 7.81
C GLU A 300 2.33 15.37 9.08
N THR A 301 1.94 14.10 9.26
CA THR A 301 2.33 13.30 10.42
C THR A 301 3.46 12.35 10.06
N THR A 302 4.63 12.53 10.69
CA THR A 302 5.75 11.59 10.57
C THR A 302 5.30 10.18 10.96
N ASN A 303 5.62 9.20 10.12
CA ASN A 303 5.21 7.81 10.32
C ASN A 303 3.69 7.67 10.50
N PHE A 304 2.90 8.39 9.69
CA PHE A 304 1.46 8.20 9.68
C PHE A 304 1.12 6.73 9.41
N THR A 305 0.43 6.10 10.37
CA THR A 305 0.02 4.70 10.32
C THR A 305 -1.50 4.59 10.22
N ILE A 306 -1.96 3.74 9.30
CA ILE A 306 -3.32 3.23 9.27
C ILE A 306 -3.35 1.77 9.71
N SER A 307 -4.46 1.36 10.31
CA SER A 307 -4.80 -0.05 10.53
C SER A 307 -5.92 -0.45 9.59
N VAL A 308 -5.85 -1.65 9.03
CA VAL A 308 -6.87 -2.22 8.15
C VAL A 308 -7.35 -3.52 8.76
N ASP A 309 -8.66 -3.59 8.95
CA ASP A 309 -9.35 -4.70 9.62
C ASP A 309 -9.90 -5.71 8.61
N GLU A 310 -10.33 -5.23 7.45
CA GLU A 310 -10.93 -6.10 6.44
C GLU A 310 -10.74 -5.50 5.06
N VAL A 311 -10.43 -6.35 4.08
CA VAL A 311 -10.60 -6.02 2.66
C VAL A 311 -11.46 -7.11 2.02
N SER A 312 -12.46 -6.71 1.24
CA SER A 312 -13.35 -7.63 0.54
C SER A 312 -13.62 -7.16 -0.87
N TYR A 313 -13.87 -8.10 -1.78
CA TYR A 313 -14.40 -7.76 -3.09
C TYR A 313 -15.51 -8.70 -3.54
N TRP A 314 -16.37 -8.18 -4.43
CA TRP A 314 -17.44 -8.88 -5.12
C TRP A 314 -17.18 -8.77 -6.61
N LYS A 315 -17.14 -9.90 -7.32
CA LYS A 315 -16.95 -9.90 -8.77
C LYS A 315 -18.27 -9.66 -9.50
N ASN A 316 -18.19 -8.95 -10.63
CA ASN A 316 -19.29 -8.69 -11.54
C ASN A 316 -20.55 -8.08 -10.87
N PRO A 317 -20.43 -7.04 -10.02
CA PRO A 317 -21.60 -6.37 -9.47
C PRO A 317 -22.40 -5.70 -10.59
N THR A 318 -23.70 -5.52 -10.35
CA THR A 318 -24.55 -4.66 -11.18
C THR A 318 -24.74 -3.33 -10.44
N PRO A 319 -24.33 -2.19 -11.01
CA PRO A 319 -24.50 -0.86 -10.41
C PRO A 319 -25.96 -0.47 -10.16
#